data_AF-A0A931MRU9-F1
#
_entry.id   AF-A0A931MRU9-F1
#
_cell.length_a   1.000
_cell.length_b   1.000
_cell.length_c   1.000
_cell.angle_alpha   90.00
_cell.angle_beta   90.00
_cell.angle_gamma   90.00
#
_symmetry.space_group_name_H-M   'P 1'
#
loop_
_entity.id
_entity.type
_entity.pdbx_description
1 polymer ?
#
loop_
_entity_poly.entity_id
_entity_poly.type
_entity_poly.pdbx_seq_one_letter_code
_entity_poly.pdbx_strand_id
1 'polypeptide(L)'
;MTTKQLPYDRTIVPQETGYWCGPASIQVVLDSLGIKVAEPDIASKTEALEGNIGWDDRDGTDHVSQVATVLNEYTGAGYFVVEMPQDPPTGEQKERLWRDLVASINGGHGVVVNIVAPRGNYPHAVAPSTISPTYGGGTVYHYMSAMGYSDDGPRRVWIA
;
A
#
# COMPACT_ATOMS: atom_id res chain seq x y z
N MET A 1 21.31 11.59 -5.10
CA MET A 1 19.93 12.10 -4.92
C MET A 1 19.12 11.57 -6.08
N THR A 2 18.13 10.75 -5.78
CA THR A 2 17.34 9.94 -6.70
C THR A 2 15.88 10.11 -6.33
N THR A 3 15.08 10.45 -7.32
CA THR A 3 13.62 10.47 -7.23
C THR A 3 13.10 9.49 -8.26
N LYS A 4 12.17 8.63 -7.85
CA LYS A 4 11.48 7.72 -8.76
C LYS A 4 10.02 7.61 -8.37
N GLN A 5 9.15 7.63 -9.37
CA GLN A 5 7.72 7.39 -9.23
C GLN A 5 7.30 6.46 -10.38
N LEU A 6 6.55 5.42 -10.05
CA LEU A 6 5.96 4.50 -11.01
C LEU A 6 4.71 5.15 -11.64
N PRO A 7 4.45 4.94 -12.93
CA PRO A 7 3.22 5.41 -13.56
C PRO A 7 2.04 4.59 -13.04
N TYR A 8 0.87 5.21 -12.88
CA TYR A 8 -0.40 4.55 -12.59
C TYR A 8 -1.54 5.53 -12.93
N ASP A 9 -2.73 5.01 -13.17
CA ASP A 9 -3.93 5.83 -13.33
C ASP A 9 -4.33 6.47 -11.99
N ARG A 10 -4.34 7.81 -11.93
CA ARG A 10 -4.68 8.54 -10.70
C ARG A 10 -6.16 8.50 -10.37
N THR A 11 -7.01 8.08 -11.31
CA THR A 11 -8.47 8.05 -11.11
C THR A 11 -8.94 6.86 -10.29
N ILE A 12 -8.12 5.82 -10.17
CA ILE A 12 -8.40 4.60 -9.39
C ILE A 12 -7.83 4.62 -7.97
N VAL A 13 -7.20 5.73 -7.58
CA VAL A 13 -6.64 5.89 -6.22
C VAL A 13 -7.70 5.79 -5.12
N PRO A 14 -8.88 6.42 -5.24
CA PRO A 14 -9.88 6.34 -4.19
C PRO A 14 -10.49 4.92 -4.15
N GLN A 15 -10.46 4.29 -2.99
CA GLN A 15 -11.22 3.05 -2.75
C GLN A 15 -12.72 3.26 -3.00
N GLU A 16 -13.39 2.23 -3.54
CA GLU A 16 -14.82 2.29 -3.88
C GLU A 16 -15.72 2.16 -2.64
N THR A 17 -15.23 1.52 -1.57
CA THR A 17 -15.98 1.30 -0.31
C THR A 17 -15.23 1.85 0.89
N GLY A 18 -15.76 1.71 2.12
CA GLY A 18 -15.06 2.11 3.35
C GLY A 18 -14.04 1.10 3.88
N TYR A 19 -13.99 -0.12 3.32
CA TYR A 19 -13.22 -1.27 3.84
C TYR A 19 -12.23 -1.83 2.80
N TRP A 20 -12.34 -1.47 1.52
CA TRP A 20 -11.48 -1.96 0.43
C TRP A 20 -10.13 -1.27 0.28
N CYS A 21 -9.53 -0.74 1.35
CA CYS A 21 -8.22 -0.09 1.26
C CYS A 21 -7.09 -1.04 0.79
N GLY A 22 -7.16 -2.33 1.14
CA GLY A 22 -6.26 -3.37 0.63
C GLY A 22 -6.45 -3.60 -0.88
N PRO A 23 -7.68 -3.96 -1.33
CA PRO A 23 -8.00 -4.12 -2.75
C PRO A 23 -7.66 -2.91 -3.63
N ALA A 24 -8.01 -1.69 -3.20
CA ALA A 24 -7.66 -0.45 -3.91
C ALA A 24 -6.14 -0.30 -4.06
N SER A 25 -5.39 -0.61 -3.00
CA SER A 25 -3.92 -0.54 -3.04
C SER A 25 -3.31 -1.56 -4.01
N ILE A 26 -3.83 -2.79 -4.02
CA ILE A 26 -3.43 -3.81 -5.01
C ILE A 26 -3.74 -3.31 -6.42
N GLN A 27 -4.91 -2.72 -6.64
CA GLN A 27 -5.34 -2.22 -7.95
C GLN A 27 -4.35 -1.21 -8.51
N VAL A 28 -3.93 -0.22 -7.71
CA VAL A 28 -2.93 0.79 -8.12
C VAL A 28 -1.59 0.16 -8.48
N VAL A 29 -1.13 -0.83 -7.71
CA VAL A 29 0.12 -1.53 -8.01
C VAL A 29 0.02 -2.32 -9.32
N LEU A 30 -1.08 -3.06 -9.54
CA LEU A 30 -1.32 -3.80 -10.79
C LEU A 30 -1.42 -2.87 -11.99
N ASP A 31 -2.09 -1.73 -11.83
CA ASP A 31 -2.24 -0.70 -12.86
C ASP A 31 -0.88 -0.21 -13.36
N SER A 32 0.06 0.00 -12.44
CA SER A 32 1.43 0.42 -12.77
C SER A 32 2.23 -0.58 -13.61
N LEU A 33 1.82 -1.85 -13.56
CA LEU A 33 2.38 -2.94 -14.35
C LEU A 33 1.59 -3.18 -15.65
N GLY A 34 0.58 -2.34 -15.94
CA GLY A 34 -0.30 -2.48 -17.11
C GLY A 34 -1.38 -3.54 -16.96
N ILE A 35 -1.60 -4.08 -15.74
CA ILE A 35 -2.61 -5.10 -15.45
C ILE A 35 -3.84 -4.38 -14.90
N LYS A 36 -4.89 -4.27 -15.72
CA LYS A 36 -6.14 -3.61 -15.33
C LYS A 36 -7.10 -4.64 -14.73
N VAL A 37 -7.47 -4.45 -13.48
CA VAL A 37 -8.41 -5.31 -12.72
C VAL A 37 -9.37 -4.40 -11.98
N ALA A 38 -10.65 -4.79 -11.87
CA ALA A 38 -11.61 -4.04 -11.08
C ALA A 38 -11.38 -4.27 -9.58
N GLU A 39 -11.58 -3.25 -8.75
CA GLU A 39 -11.45 -3.35 -7.29
C GLU A 39 -12.33 -4.47 -6.69
N PRO A 40 -13.60 -4.68 -7.15
CA PRO A 40 -14.43 -5.80 -6.69
C PRO A 40 -13.86 -7.20 -6.97
N ASP A 41 -13.13 -7.38 -8.08
CA ASP A 41 -12.52 -8.67 -8.42
C ASP A 41 -11.33 -8.96 -7.50
N ILE A 42 -10.61 -7.92 -7.10
CA ILE A 42 -9.51 -8.00 -6.13
C ILE A 42 -10.07 -8.27 -4.73
N ALA A 43 -11.12 -7.54 -4.32
CA ALA A 43 -11.80 -7.73 -3.05
C ALA A 43 -12.32 -9.16 -2.91
N SER A 44 -12.98 -9.68 -3.94
CA SER A 44 -13.45 -11.07 -3.96
C SER A 44 -12.32 -12.09 -3.75
N LYS A 45 -11.08 -11.77 -4.18
CA LYS A 45 -9.92 -12.64 -3.97
C LYS A 45 -9.36 -12.52 -2.56
N THR A 46 -9.29 -11.32 -1.98
CA THR A 46 -8.82 -11.14 -0.59
C THR A 46 -9.79 -11.82 0.38
N GLU A 47 -11.10 -11.62 0.21
CA GLU A 47 -12.17 -12.25 0.98
C GLU A 47 -12.13 -13.78 0.89
N ALA A 48 -11.89 -14.33 -0.30
CA ALA A 48 -11.76 -15.77 -0.46
C ALA A 48 -10.58 -16.37 0.33
N LEU A 49 -9.52 -15.59 0.60
CA LEU A 49 -8.38 -16.03 1.43
C LEU A 49 -8.71 -16.01 2.93
N GLU A 50 -9.74 -15.26 3.34
CA GLU A 50 -10.29 -15.24 4.70
C GLU A 50 -11.32 -16.36 4.91
N GLY A 51 -11.82 -16.94 3.81
CA GLY A 51 -12.85 -17.98 3.80
C GLY A 51 -14.22 -17.48 3.35
N ASN A 52 -14.32 -16.20 2.97
CA ASN A 52 -15.54 -15.55 2.52
C ASN A 52 -15.71 -15.74 1.00
N ILE A 53 -16.20 -16.92 0.60
CA ILE A 53 -16.35 -17.24 -0.83
C ILE A 53 -17.68 -16.70 -1.37
N GLY A 54 -17.60 -15.68 -2.23
CA GLY A 54 -18.76 -15.10 -2.92
C GLY A 54 -19.55 -14.08 -2.10
N TRP A 55 -18.99 -13.63 -0.98
CA TRP A 55 -19.52 -12.56 -0.14
C TRP A 55 -18.37 -11.81 0.53
N ASP A 56 -18.68 -10.66 1.13
CA ASP A 56 -17.74 -9.74 1.75
C ASP A 56 -18.29 -9.39 3.15
N ASP A 57 -17.49 -9.66 4.18
CA ASP A 57 -17.89 -9.42 5.58
C ASP A 57 -17.73 -7.97 6.05
N ARG A 58 -17.03 -7.17 5.22
CA ARG A 58 -16.79 -5.74 5.34
C ARG A 58 -15.85 -5.35 6.46
N ASP A 59 -15.01 -6.26 6.93
CA ASP A 59 -14.01 -5.97 7.96
C ASP A 59 -12.67 -5.46 7.39
N GLY A 60 -12.44 -5.68 6.08
CA GLY A 60 -11.36 -5.07 5.31
C GLY A 60 -10.41 -6.09 4.71
N THR A 61 -9.17 -6.14 5.19
CA THR A 61 -8.16 -7.09 4.73
C THR A 61 -7.37 -7.50 5.94
N ASP A 62 -7.65 -8.69 6.47
CA ASP A 62 -7.18 -9.13 7.78
C ASP A 62 -5.66 -9.13 7.91
N HIS A 63 -4.96 -9.47 6.82
CA HIS A 63 -3.52 -9.63 6.88
C HIS A 63 -2.79 -9.29 5.58
N VAL A 64 -1.61 -8.68 5.72
CA VAL A 64 -0.68 -8.30 4.63
C VAL A 64 -0.28 -9.48 3.72
N SER A 65 -0.40 -10.73 4.18
CA SER A 65 -0.14 -11.90 3.33
C SER A 65 -1.16 -12.06 2.21
N GLN A 66 -2.40 -11.61 2.40
CA GLN A 66 -3.41 -11.66 1.34
C GLN A 66 -3.02 -10.74 0.20
N VAL A 67 -2.55 -9.53 0.52
CA VAL A 67 -2.03 -8.58 -0.46
C VAL A 67 -0.89 -9.19 -1.27
N ALA A 68 0.10 -9.79 -0.61
CA ALA A 68 1.21 -10.45 -1.30
C ALA A 68 0.74 -11.63 -2.17
N THR A 69 -0.21 -12.43 -1.67
CA THR A 69 -0.78 -13.58 -2.39
C THR A 69 -1.49 -13.13 -3.66
N VAL A 70 -2.41 -12.15 -3.56
CA VAL A 70 -3.18 -11.65 -4.70
C VAL A 70 -2.27 -10.94 -5.71
N LEU A 71 -1.32 -10.11 -5.27
CA LEU A 71 -0.34 -9.51 -6.18
C LEU A 71 0.46 -10.58 -6.94
N ASN A 72 0.90 -11.64 -6.26
CA ASN A 72 1.63 -12.73 -6.91
C ASN A 72 0.75 -13.56 -7.85
N GLU A 73 -0.54 -13.72 -7.57
CA GLU A 73 -1.46 -14.40 -8.48
C GLU A 73 -1.53 -13.70 -9.84
N TYR A 74 -1.56 -12.36 -9.84
CA TYR A 74 -1.61 -11.57 -11.07
C TYR A 74 -0.24 -11.38 -11.74
N THR A 75 0.83 -11.26 -10.96
CA THR A 75 2.13 -10.79 -11.48
C THR A 75 3.19 -11.88 -11.58
N GLY A 76 3.14 -12.91 -10.72
CA GLY A 76 4.25 -13.85 -10.52
C GLY A 76 5.56 -13.20 -10.06
N ALA A 77 5.53 -11.95 -9.59
CA ALA A 77 6.73 -11.14 -9.33
C ALA A 77 7.47 -11.49 -8.02
N GLY A 78 6.91 -12.35 -7.19
CA GLY A 78 7.53 -12.78 -5.93
C GLY A 78 7.40 -11.75 -4.80
N TYR A 79 6.29 -11.03 -4.73
CA TYR A 79 5.93 -10.19 -3.58
C TYR A 79 5.99 -11.00 -2.28
N PHE A 80 6.59 -10.43 -1.25
CA PHE A 80 6.75 -11.06 0.05
C PHE A 80 6.39 -10.08 1.18
N VAL A 81 6.03 -10.65 2.33
CA VAL A 81 5.65 -9.87 3.50
C VAL A 81 6.90 -9.48 4.30
N VAL A 82 6.86 -8.25 4.79
CA VAL A 82 7.82 -7.71 5.76
C VAL A 82 7.03 -7.14 6.92
N GLU A 83 7.31 -7.62 8.12
CA GLU A 83 6.70 -7.10 9.33
C GLU A 83 7.63 -6.17 10.10
N MET A 84 7.04 -5.20 10.78
CA MET A 84 7.72 -4.28 11.68
C MET A 84 7.11 -4.39 13.09
N PRO A 85 7.39 -5.47 13.85
CA PRO A 85 6.67 -5.80 15.08
C PRO A 85 6.93 -4.88 16.29
N GLN A 86 7.89 -3.94 16.24
CA GLN A 86 8.13 -3.01 17.34
C GLN A 86 7.36 -1.71 17.11
N ASP A 87 6.71 -1.22 18.17
CA ASP A 87 6.00 0.05 18.19
C ASP A 87 6.53 0.97 19.32
N PRO A 88 7.25 2.07 19.02
CA PRO A 88 7.58 2.53 17.67
C PRO A 88 8.67 1.67 16.99
N PRO A 89 8.74 1.65 15.65
CA PRO A 89 9.76 0.90 14.93
C PRO A 89 11.18 1.31 15.29
N THR A 90 12.07 0.31 15.41
CA THR A 90 13.51 0.50 15.62
C THR A 90 14.16 1.21 14.43
N GLY A 91 15.37 1.75 14.62
CA GLY A 91 16.16 2.32 13.53
C GLY A 91 16.42 1.31 12.40
N GLU A 92 16.74 0.07 12.75
CA GLU A 92 16.99 -1.00 11.77
C GLU A 92 15.75 -1.36 10.95
N GLN A 93 14.56 -1.38 11.57
CA GLN A 93 13.31 -1.60 10.86
C GLN A 93 12.98 -0.46 9.89
N LYS A 94 13.24 0.79 10.27
CA LYS A 94 13.06 1.94 9.37
C LYS A 94 14.03 1.89 8.18
N GLU A 95 15.30 1.55 8.41
CA GLU A 95 16.28 1.39 7.33
C GLU A 95 15.94 0.20 6.42
N ARG A 96 15.46 -0.91 6.98
CA ARG A 96 14.96 -2.07 6.21
C ARG A 96 13.78 -1.68 5.34
N LEU A 97 12.76 -1.03 5.89
CA LEU A 97 11.63 -0.50 5.13
C LEU A 97 12.09 0.38 3.97
N TRP A 98 12.97 1.34 4.24
CA TRP A 98 13.48 2.23 3.21
C TRP A 98 14.22 1.48 2.09
N ARG A 99 15.14 0.59 2.45
CA ARG A 99 15.93 -0.18 1.48
C ARG A 99 15.03 -1.05 0.59
N ASP A 100 14.08 -1.76 1.20
CA ASP A 100 13.23 -2.70 0.48
C ASP A 100 12.24 -1.94 -0.43
N LEU A 101 11.71 -0.81 0.04
CA LEU A 101 10.87 0.11 -0.76
C LEU A 101 11.62 0.65 -1.98
N VAL A 102 12.85 1.14 -1.78
CA VAL A 102 13.70 1.64 -2.86
C VAL A 102 14.03 0.54 -3.86
N ALA A 103 14.36 -0.67 -3.38
CA ALA A 103 14.68 -1.81 -4.24
C ALA A 103 13.48 -2.22 -5.11
N SER A 104 12.29 -2.35 -4.50
CA SER A 104 11.05 -2.72 -5.20
C SER A 104 10.69 -1.70 -6.29
N ILE A 105 10.67 -0.40 -5.94
CA ILE A 105 10.33 0.68 -6.87
C ILE A 105 11.39 0.80 -7.97
N ASN A 106 12.67 0.57 -7.67
CA ASN A 106 13.71 0.51 -8.70
C ASN A 106 13.51 -0.66 -9.65
N GLY A 107 13.05 -1.80 -9.14
CA GLY A 107 12.63 -2.96 -9.93
C GLY A 107 11.32 -2.79 -10.70
N GLY A 108 10.63 -1.65 -10.58
CA GLY A 108 9.37 -1.38 -11.28
C GLY A 108 8.10 -1.81 -10.53
N HIS A 109 8.23 -2.25 -9.28
CA HIS A 109 7.14 -2.84 -8.50
C HIS A 109 6.77 -1.91 -7.33
N GLY A 110 5.52 -1.43 -7.30
CA GLY A 110 4.98 -0.66 -6.18
C GLY A 110 4.90 -1.49 -4.90
N VAL A 111 4.86 -0.84 -3.74
CA VAL A 111 4.79 -1.50 -2.43
C VAL A 111 3.48 -1.14 -1.74
N VAL A 112 2.72 -2.13 -1.30
CA VAL A 112 1.58 -1.89 -0.41
C VAL A 112 2.07 -1.88 1.03
N VAL A 113 1.69 -0.85 1.79
CA VAL A 113 2.03 -0.71 3.21
C VAL A 113 0.75 -0.77 4.05
N ASN A 114 0.82 -1.46 5.19
CA ASN A 114 -0.23 -1.42 6.22
C ASN A 114 0.25 -0.54 7.37
N ILE A 115 -0.57 0.40 7.80
CA ILE A 115 -0.24 1.32 8.89
C ILE A 115 -1.22 1.18 10.06
N VAL A 116 -0.68 1.38 11.26
CA VAL A 116 -1.45 1.69 12.46
C VAL A 116 -1.00 3.07 12.92
N ALA A 117 -1.83 4.09 12.71
CA ALA A 117 -1.47 5.47 12.98
C ALA A 117 -2.40 6.09 14.03
N PRO A 118 -1.91 6.40 15.24
CA PRO A 118 -2.69 7.20 16.19
C PRO A 118 -2.83 8.64 15.69
N ARG A 119 -3.85 9.36 16.17
CA ARG A 119 -4.15 10.77 15.79
C ARG A 119 -2.94 11.70 15.75
N GLY A 120 -1.97 11.53 16.64
CA GLY A 120 -0.76 12.37 16.72
C GLY A 120 0.32 12.04 15.68
N ASN A 121 0.15 10.98 14.88
CA ASN A 121 1.17 10.46 13.98
C ASN A 121 0.58 10.03 12.62
N TYR A 122 -0.45 10.74 12.14
CA TYR A 122 -0.97 10.50 10.80
C TYR A 122 0.08 10.82 9.73
N PRO A 123 0.10 10.05 8.62
CA PRO A 123 0.79 10.48 7.41
C PRO A 123 0.38 11.90 7.02
N HIS A 124 1.36 12.72 6.67
CA HIS A 124 1.15 14.09 6.22
C HIS A 124 1.95 14.38 4.96
N ALA A 125 1.45 15.29 4.14
CA ALA A 125 2.16 15.73 2.95
C ALA A 125 3.44 16.45 3.32
N VAL A 126 4.47 16.18 2.54
CA VAL A 126 5.71 16.94 2.48
C VAL A 126 5.91 17.39 1.03
N ALA A 127 6.64 18.49 0.84
CA ALA A 127 6.90 19.03 -0.49
C ALA A 127 7.48 17.95 -1.44
N PRO A 128 7.07 17.94 -2.73
CA PRO A 128 6.21 18.93 -3.38
C PRO A 128 4.71 18.73 -3.16
N SER A 129 4.28 17.63 -2.53
CA SER A 129 2.87 17.38 -2.24
C SER A 129 2.35 18.37 -1.19
N THR A 130 1.12 18.81 -1.37
CA THR A 130 0.45 19.77 -0.48
C THR A 130 -0.81 19.21 0.17
N ILE A 131 -1.20 17.98 -0.19
CA ILE A 131 -2.44 17.34 0.25
C ILE A 131 -2.09 16.14 1.13
N SER A 132 -2.42 16.23 2.42
CA SER A 132 -2.31 15.11 3.35
C SER A 132 -3.53 14.17 3.20
N PRO A 133 -3.37 12.87 3.45
CA PRO A 133 -4.50 11.98 3.67
C PRO A 133 -5.41 12.53 4.78
N THR A 134 -6.73 12.41 4.58
CA THR A 134 -7.72 12.90 5.55
C THR A 134 -8.38 11.71 6.24
N TYR A 135 -8.20 11.63 7.56
CA TYR A 135 -8.76 10.56 8.38
C TYR A 135 -9.84 11.08 9.33
N GLY A 136 -10.90 10.29 9.55
CA GLY A 136 -12.05 10.66 10.40
C GLY A 136 -11.73 10.85 11.89
N GLY A 137 -10.56 10.41 12.35
CA GLY A 137 -10.13 10.50 13.75
C GLY A 137 -9.80 9.12 14.34
N GLY A 138 -9.32 9.10 15.58
CA GLY A 138 -8.96 7.86 16.30
C GLY A 138 -7.61 7.27 15.90
N THR A 139 -7.50 5.95 16.02
CA THR A 139 -6.40 5.17 15.46
C THR A 139 -6.82 4.69 14.08
N VAL A 140 -5.99 4.97 13.08
CA VAL A 140 -6.21 4.56 11.69
C VAL A 140 -5.52 3.24 11.45
N TYR A 141 -6.27 2.27 10.94
CA TYR A 141 -5.77 1.01 10.39
C TYR A 141 -6.02 1.09 8.88
N HIS A 142 -4.96 1.05 8.08
CA HIS A 142 -5.13 1.36 6.66
C HIS A 142 -4.01 0.79 5.79
N TYR A 143 -4.41 0.26 4.63
CA TYR A 143 -3.50 -0.07 3.54
C TYR A 143 -3.36 1.10 2.58
N MET A 144 -2.15 1.34 2.09
CA MET A 144 -1.85 2.37 1.10
C MET A 144 -0.80 1.88 0.10
N SER A 145 -0.77 2.50 -1.09
CA SER A 145 0.23 2.19 -2.12
C SER A 145 1.39 3.17 -2.11
N ALA A 146 2.58 2.71 -1.79
CA ALA A 146 3.83 3.43 -2.00
C ALA A 146 4.35 3.21 -3.42
N MET A 147 4.13 4.22 -4.28
CA MET A 147 4.41 4.17 -5.72
C MET A 147 5.66 4.96 -6.13
N GLY A 148 6.38 5.53 -5.18
CA GLY A 148 7.58 6.31 -5.46
C GLY A 148 8.33 6.71 -4.20
N TYR A 149 9.53 7.24 -4.39
CA TYR A 149 10.36 7.76 -3.32
C TYR A 149 11.24 8.92 -3.79
N SER A 150 11.75 9.68 -2.83
CA SER A 150 12.85 10.60 -3.05
C SER A 150 13.76 10.66 -1.82
N ASP A 151 15.07 10.66 -2.07
CA ASP A 151 16.12 10.95 -1.07
C ASP A 151 16.82 12.30 -1.31
N ASP A 152 16.27 13.14 -2.19
CA ASP A 152 16.71 14.52 -2.36
C ASP A 152 16.26 15.37 -1.15
N GLY A 153 17.12 15.45 -0.14
CA GLY A 153 16.80 16.00 1.18
C GLY A 153 16.26 14.93 2.13
N PRO A 154 15.21 15.21 2.93
CA PRO A 154 14.57 14.19 3.75
C PRO A 154 13.95 13.10 2.87
N ARG A 155 14.10 11.85 3.31
CA ARG A 155 13.44 10.69 2.70
C ARG A 155 11.93 10.90 2.71
N ARG A 156 11.33 10.77 1.54
CA ARG A 156 9.88 10.90 1.33
C ARG A 156 9.39 9.80 0.41
N VAL A 157 8.14 9.40 0.59
CA VAL A 157 7.46 8.35 -0.16
C VAL A 157 6.27 8.96 -0.87
N TRP A 158 6.10 8.61 -2.14
CA TRP A 158 4.91 8.95 -2.89
C TRP A 158 3.82 7.92 -2.58
N ILE A 159 2.84 8.33 -1.78
CA ILE A 159 1.63 7.55 -1.52
C ILE A 159 0.61 7.90 -2.60
N ALA A 160 0.14 6.88 -3.31
CA ALA A 160 -0.88 7.03 -4.33
C ALA A 160 -2.25 7.23 -3.68
#